data_AF-A0A3M0Z856-F1
#
_entry.id   AF-A0A3M0Z856-F1
#
_cell.length_a   1.000
_cell.length_b   1.000
_cell.length_c   1.000
_cell.angle_alpha   90.00
_cell.angle_beta   90.00
_cell.angle_gamma   90.00
#
_symmetry.space_group_name_H-M   'P 1'
#
loop_
_entity.id
_entity.type
_entity.pdbx_description
1 polymer ?
#
loop_
_entity_poly.entity_id
_entity_poly.type
_entity_poly.pdbx_seq_one_letter_code
_entity_poly.pdbx_strand_id
1 'polypeptide(L)'
;MTGGVGGPGPEADGPQRLLTLTGGMLGAARRGDWAALEALERERRPLLRALTEAVARRAPGAAAVARAVLDMDQETVALAARAREETLRALEGLHAGQRAVQAYGEGGAGG
;
A
#
# COMPACT_ATOMS: atom_id res chain seq x y z
N MET A 1 -19.13 37.20 -27.92
CA MET A 1 -17.76 36.75 -27.63
C MET A 1 -17.75 36.09 -26.26
N THR A 2 -18.06 34.81 -26.18
CA THR A 2 -18.02 34.02 -24.95
C THR A 2 -16.72 33.22 -24.94
N GLY A 3 -15.71 33.75 -24.26
CA GLY A 3 -14.44 33.05 -24.04
C GLY A 3 -14.68 31.83 -23.15
N GLY A 4 -14.52 30.65 -23.75
CA GLY A 4 -14.70 29.37 -23.08
C GLY A 4 -13.72 29.21 -21.92
N VAL A 5 -14.27 28.82 -20.78
CA VAL A 5 -13.56 28.38 -19.58
C VAL A 5 -12.75 27.13 -19.95
N GLY A 6 -11.46 27.33 -20.25
CA GLY A 6 -10.49 26.24 -20.31
C GLY A 6 -10.24 25.72 -18.90
N GLY A 7 -11.11 24.83 -18.43
CA GLY A 7 -10.84 24.04 -17.23
C GLY A 7 -9.56 23.22 -17.42
N PRO A 8 -8.78 22.97 -16.37
CA PRO A 8 -7.56 22.16 -16.48
C PRO A 8 -7.94 20.80 -17.09
N GLY A 9 -7.37 20.49 -18.25
CA GLY A 9 -7.60 19.22 -18.92
C GLY A 9 -7.10 18.04 -18.07
N PRO A 10 -7.45 16.79 -18.46
CA PRO A 10 -7.10 15.57 -17.72
C PRO A 10 -5.59 15.35 -17.47
N GLU A 11 -4.72 16.12 -18.13
CA GLU A 11 -3.27 16.11 -17.97
C GLU A 11 -2.79 16.86 -16.72
N ALA A 12 -3.54 17.86 -16.24
CA ALA A 12 -3.22 18.63 -15.04
C ALA A 12 -3.58 17.88 -13.73
N ASP A 13 -4.46 16.87 -13.82
CA ASP A 13 -4.90 16.08 -12.67
C ASP A 13 -3.96 14.91 -12.33
N GLY A 14 -3.00 14.57 -13.20
CA GLY A 14 -2.13 13.40 -13.04
C GLY A 14 -1.37 13.37 -11.71
N PRO A 15 -0.64 14.43 -11.32
CA PRO A 15 0.06 14.49 -10.04
C PRO A 15 -0.88 14.43 -8.83
N GLN A 16 -2.02 15.13 -8.88
CA GLN A 16 -2.99 15.14 -7.78
C GLN A 16 -3.70 13.78 -7.63
N ARG A 17 -4.03 13.13 -8.75
CA ARG A 17 -4.59 11.78 -8.78
C ARG A 17 -3.60 10.77 -8.21
N LEU A 18 -2.32 10.89 -8.56
CA LEU A 18 -1.26 10.04 -8.01
C LEU A 18 -1.15 10.19 -6.48
N LEU A 19 -1.13 11.42 -5.97
CA LEU A 19 -1.12 11.66 -4.51
C LEU A 19 -2.37 11.09 -3.83
N THR A 20 -3.53 11.26 -4.45
CA THR A 20 -4.81 10.74 -3.93
C THR A 20 -4.79 9.22 -3.84
N LEU A 21 -4.33 8.54 -4.90
CA LEU A 21 -4.23 7.08 -4.94
C LEU A 21 -3.21 6.57 -3.91
N THR A 22 -2.02 7.18 -3.83
CA THR A 22 -1.01 6.77 -2.85
C THR A 22 -1.49 7.01 -1.41
N GLY A 23 -2.17 8.13 -1.14
CA GLY A 23 -2.79 8.37 0.16
C GLY A 23 -3.90 7.36 0.48
N GLY A 24 -4.68 6.96 -0.52
CA GLY A 24 -5.66 5.88 -0.41
C GLY A 24 -5.02 4.53 -0.06
N MET A 25 -3.90 4.19 -0.72
CA MET A 25 -3.14 2.96 -0.45
C MET A 25 -2.62 2.94 0.99
N LEU A 26 -2.05 4.05 1.45
CA LEU A 26 -1.61 4.18 2.84
C LEU A 26 -2.78 4.03 3.82
N GLY A 27 -3.93 4.65 3.50
CA GLY A 27 -5.16 4.49 4.28
C GLY A 27 -5.65 3.03 4.34
N ALA A 28 -5.56 2.29 3.24
CA ALA A 28 -5.91 0.88 3.17
C ALA A 28 -4.93 0.02 4.00
N ALA A 29 -3.62 0.28 3.89
CA ALA A 29 -2.60 -0.39 4.69
C ALA A 29 -2.82 -0.20 6.20
N ARG A 30 -3.12 1.02 6.64
CA ARG A 30 -3.39 1.33 8.05
C ARG A 30 -4.61 0.59 8.61
N ARG A 31 -5.58 0.25 7.76
CA ARG A 31 -6.76 -0.55 8.14
C ARG A 31 -6.58 -2.06 7.94
N GLY A 32 -5.45 -2.50 7.39
CA GLY A 32 -5.22 -3.91 7.02
C GLY A 32 -6.06 -4.37 5.81
N ASP A 33 -6.58 -3.44 5.01
CA ASP A 33 -7.39 -3.75 3.82
C ASP A 33 -6.49 -3.98 2.60
N TRP A 34 -5.87 -5.17 2.56
CA TRP A 34 -4.89 -5.52 1.53
C TRP A 34 -5.50 -5.64 0.13
N ALA A 35 -6.78 -6.01 0.04
CA ALA A 35 -7.50 -6.09 -1.24
C ALA A 35 -7.72 -4.69 -1.85
N ALA A 36 -8.13 -3.71 -1.03
CA ALA A 36 -8.24 -2.34 -1.49
C ALA A 36 -6.87 -1.75 -1.87
N LEU A 37 -5.81 -2.08 -1.11
CA LEU A 37 -4.45 -1.65 -1.44
C LEU A 37 -4.02 -2.15 -2.83
N GLU A 38 -4.26 -3.43 -3.14
CA GLU A 38 -3.93 -4.01 -4.45
C GLU A 38 -4.72 -3.35 -5.59
N ALA A 39 -6.02 -3.08 -5.37
CA ALA A 39 -6.85 -2.39 -6.36
C ALA A 39 -6.32 -0.99 -6.67
N LEU A 40 -5.99 -0.22 -5.63
CA LEU A 40 -5.43 1.13 -5.77
C LEU A 40 -4.04 1.13 -6.42
N GLU A 41 -3.20 0.14 -6.12
CA GLU A 41 -1.89 -0.01 -6.77
C GLU A 41 -2.02 -0.26 -8.29
N ARG A 42 -3.00 -1.07 -8.71
CA ARG A 42 -3.28 -1.28 -10.14
C ARG A 42 -3.68 0.02 -10.84
N GLU A 43 -4.49 0.86 -10.20
CA GLU A 43 -4.86 2.18 -10.71
C GLU A 43 -3.69 3.16 -10.73
N ARG A 44 -2.80 3.08 -9.74
CA ARG A 44 -1.66 4.00 -9.58
C ARG A 44 -0.54 3.75 -10.58
N ARG A 45 -0.24 2.48 -10.85
CA ARG A 45 0.91 2.05 -11.67
C ARG A 45 1.10 2.81 -13.00
N PRO A 46 0.08 3.07 -13.83
CA PRO A 46 0.28 3.83 -15.06
C PRO A 46 0.73 5.29 -14.84
N LEU A 47 0.36 5.90 -13.71
CA LEU A 47 0.69 7.30 -13.40
C LEU A 47 2.14 7.48 -12.93
N LEU A 48 2.77 6.44 -12.38
CA LEU A 48 4.16 6.49 -11.93
C LEU A 48 5.13 6.77 -13.08
N ARG A 49 4.84 6.26 -14.29
CA ARG A 49 5.66 6.54 -15.47
C ARG A 49 5.66 8.02 -15.82
N ALA A 50 4.49 8.65 -15.80
CA ALA A 50 4.33 10.08 -16.06
C ALA A 50 5.07 10.93 -15.02
N LEU A 51 5.05 10.54 -13.75
CA LEU A 51 5.82 11.20 -12.70
C LEU A 51 7.33 11.08 -12.95
N THR A 52 7.84 9.90 -13.26
CA THR A 52 9.27 9.69 -13.53
C THR A 52 9.76 10.55 -14.68
N GLU A 53 8.98 10.64 -15.77
CA GLU A 53 9.29 11.51 -16.90
C GLU A 53 9.25 12.99 -16.51
N ALA A 54 8.28 13.41 -15.70
CA ALA A 54 8.18 14.78 -15.19
C ALA A 54 9.39 15.15 -14.30
N VAL A 55 9.84 14.23 -13.45
CA VAL A 55 11.05 14.40 -12.63
C VAL A 55 12.29 14.52 -13.52
N ALA A 56 12.44 13.65 -14.52
CA ALA A 56 13.58 13.68 -15.45
C ALA A 56 13.67 15.02 -16.21
N ARG A 57 12.51 15.57 -16.63
CA ARG A 57 12.42 16.88 -17.29
C ARG A 57 12.52 18.06 -16.31
N ARG A 58 12.69 17.83 -15.01
CA ARG A 58 12.69 18.86 -13.95
C ARG A 58 11.43 19.73 -14.00
N ALA A 59 10.28 19.14 -14.29
CA ALA A 59 9.02 19.85 -14.31
C ALA A 59 8.74 20.48 -12.92
N PRO A 60 8.22 21.72 -12.85
CA PRO A 60 7.89 22.36 -11.59
C PRO A 60 7.00 21.47 -10.71
N GLY A 61 7.35 21.34 -9.42
CA GLY A 61 6.58 20.56 -8.46
C GLY A 61 6.76 19.03 -8.53
N ALA A 62 7.32 18.47 -9.61
CA ALA A 62 7.45 17.02 -9.78
C ALA A 62 8.30 16.36 -8.68
N ALA A 63 9.39 17.02 -8.25
CA ALA A 63 10.24 16.51 -7.16
C ALA A 63 9.50 16.47 -5.81
N ALA A 64 8.61 17.42 -5.54
CA ALA A 64 7.82 17.45 -4.32
C ALA A 64 6.77 16.33 -4.31
N VAL A 65 6.09 16.13 -5.45
CA VAL A 65 5.15 15.02 -5.63
C VAL A 65 5.85 13.67 -5.48
N ALA A 66 7.02 13.50 -6.11
CA ALA A 66 7.79 12.27 -6.00
C ALA A 66 8.21 11.98 -4.55
N ARG A 67 8.61 13.01 -3.80
CA ARG A 67 8.94 12.85 -2.37
C ARG A 67 7.74 12.40 -1.55
N ALA A 68 6.61 13.06 -1.71
CA ALA A 68 5.38 12.69 -1.00
C ALA A 68 4.93 11.25 -1.33
N VAL A 69 5.04 10.83 -2.59
CA VAL A 69 4.75 9.44 -3.00
C VAL A 69 5.70 8.45 -2.31
N LEU A 70 7.01 8.72 -2.33
CA LEU A 70 8.00 7.86 -1.71
C LEU A 70 7.81 7.76 -0.19
N ASP A 71 7.51 8.87 0.49
CA ASP A 71 7.29 8.88 1.94
C ASP A 71 6.08 8.01 2.32
N MET A 72 4.97 8.12 1.58
CA MET A 72 3.79 7.28 1.79
C MET A 72 4.03 5.81 1.44
N ASP A 73 4.83 5.53 0.43
CA ASP A 73 5.19 4.16 0.05
C ASP A 73 6.07 3.48 1.09
N GLN A 74 7.02 4.20 1.66
CA GLN A 74 7.85 3.70 2.76
C GLN A 74 7.00 3.30 3.97
N GLU A 75 6.02 4.15 4.34
CA GLU A 75 5.10 3.82 5.44
C GLU A 75 4.23 2.60 5.09
N THR A 76 3.72 2.54 3.86
CA THR A 76 2.91 1.40 3.37
C THR A 76 3.68 0.08 3.43
N VAL A 77 4.95 0.07 3.00
CA VAL A 77 5.83 -1.10 3.06
C VAL A 77 6.09 -1.52 4.51
N ALA A 78 6.35 -0.57 5.40
CA ALA A 78 6.56 -0.86 6.82
C ALA A 78 5.33 -1.52 7.47
N LEU A 79 4.12 -1.02 7.15
CA LEU A 79 2.86 -1.60 7.64
C LEU A 79 2.66 -3.02 7.12
N ALA A 80 2.91 -3.26 5.82
CA ALA A 80 2.79 -4.58 5.23
C ALA A 80 3.79 -5.58 5.84
N ALA A 81 5.04 -5.16 6.07
CA ALA A 81 6.06 -5.99 6.72
C ALA A 81 5.63 -6.39 8.15
N ARG A 82 5.15 -5.43 8.94
CA ARG A 82 4.64 -5.68 10.29
C ARG A 82 3.46 -6.65 10.29
N ALA A 83 2.47 -6.43 9.41
CA ALA A 83 1.30 -7.30 9.33
C ALA A 83 1.67 -8.75 8.96
N ARG A 84 2.67 -8.90 8.07
CA ARG A 84 3.23 -10.22 7.72
C ARG A 84 3.88 -10.89 8.94
N GLU A 85 4.69 -10.17 9.70
CA GLU A 85 5.32 -10.71 10.91
C GLU A 85 4.29 -11.13 11.96
N GLU A 86 3.26 -10.31 12.18
CA GLU A 86 2.16 -10.62 13.11
C GLU A 86 1.41 -11.90 12.67
N THR A 87 1.14 -12.04 11.38
CA THR A 87 0.51 -13.24 10.81
C THR A 87 1.38 -14.49 11.01
N LEU A 88 2.69 -14.39 10.76
CA LEU A 88 3.61 -15.53 10.93
C LEU A 88 3.69 -15.97 12.39
N ARG A 89 3.81 -15.02 13.33
CA ARG A 89 3.82 -15.33 14.78
C ARG A 89 2.52 -16.01 15.23
N ALA A 90 1.38 -15.58 14.71
CA ALA A 90 0.09 -16.21 15.02
C ALA A 90 0.04 -17.67 14.54
N LEU A 91 0.53 -17.95 13.33
CA LEU A 91 0.60 -19.31 12.77
C LEU A 91 1.56 -20.21 13.58
N GLU A 92 2.72 -19.69 13.98
CA GLU A 92 3.67 -20.42 14.82
C GLU A 92 3.07 -20.78 16.18
N GLY A 93 2.33 -19.84 16.79
CA GLY A 93 1.60 -20.08 18.04
C GLY A 93 0.53 -21.17 17.91
N LEU A 94 -0.23 -21.17 16.80
CA LEU A 94 -1.22 -22.21 16.51
C LEU A 94 -0.56 -23.58 16.35
N HIS A 95 0.53 -23.69 15.59
CA HIS A 95 1.26 -24.95 15.43
C HIS A 95 1.85 -25.45 16.74
N ALA A 96 2.41 -24.56 17.57
CA ALA A 96 2.93 -24.93 18.88
C ALA A 96 1.82 -25.44 19.82
N GLY A 97 0.66 -24.79 19.82
CA GLY A 97 -0.51 -25.22 20.59
C GLY A 97 -1.04 -26.59 20.14
N GLN A 98 -1.14 -26.82 18.83
CA GLN A 98 -1.55 -28.13 18.27
C GLN A 98 -0.61 -29.26 18.71
N ARG A 99 0.71 -29.04 18.66
CA ARG A 99 1.70 -30.03 19.13
C ARG A 99 1.55 -30.32 20.62
N ALA A 100 1.33 -29.31 21.44
CA ALA A 100 1.14 -29.49 22.89
C ALA A 100 -0.12 -30.32 23.17
N VAL A 101 -1.25 -30.03 22.51
CA VAL A 101 -2.50 -30.78 22.67
C VAL A 101 -2.33 -32.24 22.25
N GLN A 102 -1.62 -32.52 21.15
CA GLN A 102 -1.33 -33.89 20.72
C GLN A 102 -0.47 -34.65 21.74
N ALA A 103 0.59 -34.03 22.26
CA ALA A 103 1.47 -34.64 23.25
C ALA A 103 0.74 -34.98 24.56
N TYR A 104 -0.16 -34.10 25.03
CA TYR A 104 -0.97 -34.37 26.23
C TYR A 104 -2.07 -35.41 25.97
N GLY A 105 -2.64 -35.47 24.76
CA GLY A 105 -3.62 -36.48 24.37
C GLY A 105 -3.04 -37.89 24.27
N GLU A 106 -1.81 -38.02 23.78
CA GLU A 106 -1.10 -39.31 23.67
C GLU A 106 -0.53 -39.79 25.01
N GLY A 107 -0.09 -38.88 25.88
CA GLY A 107 0.40 -39.21 27.23
C GLY A 107 -0.70 -39.55 28.25
N GLY A 108 -1.96 -39.19 27.99
CA GLY A 108 -3.09 -39.42 28.90
C GLY A 108 -3.86 -40.73 28.69
N ALA A 109 -3.59 -41.49 27.63
CA ALA A 109 -4.33 -42.71 27.28
C ALA A 109 -3.66 -44.02 27.74
N GLY A 110 -2.62 -43.95 28.59
CA GLY A 110 -1.83 -45.10 29.04
C GLY A 110 -1.77 -45.33 30.55
N GLY A 111 -2.72 -44.79 31.33
CA GLY A 111 -2.82 -44.96 32.79
C GLY A 111 -3.93 -45.92 33.20
#